data_AF-A0A2S7P1V7-F1
#
_entry.id   AF-A0A2S7P1V7-F1
#
_cell.length_a   1.000
_cell.length_b   1.000
_cell.length_c   1.000
_cell.angle_alpha   90.00
_cell.angle_beta   90.00
_cell.angle_gamma   90.00
#
_symmetry.space_group_name_H-M   'P 1'
#
loop_
_entity.id
_entity.type
_entity.pdbx_description
1 polymer ?
#
loop_
_entity_poly.entity_id
_entity_poly.type
_entity_poly.pdbx_seq_one_letter_code
_entity_poly.pdbx_strand_id
1 'polypeptide(L)'
;MAPPPHLEIAAFTPSSALLAAHAGAHRIELCKDKSADGLTPELNGFIKLKDQLQKDGYVSSPGDQSPNKQTHEVNQSTEANPLVQINIMIRPSSNASTDFTVPKSEYAVMREQISQFKRVGGEGFVFGILTRDAQTGKLRVDEERCGELVRLCRSTTIAAGDDGGDDGGDEKSQGMGRRCTFHRAFDRIAVEDMEAELDIVCLFFLFLWRGRSRDR
;
A
#
# COMPACT_ATOMS: atom_id res chain seq x y z
N MET A 1 -22.41 20.21 8.02
CA MET A 1 -21.26 19.75 8.84
C MET A 1 -20.19 19.25 7.89
N ALA A 2 -18.90 19.46 8.18
CA ALA A 2 -17.83 18.82 7.42
C ALA A 2 -17.89 17.29 7.64
N PRO A 3 -17.50 16.47 6.65
CA PRO A 3 -17.40 15.03 6.86
C PRO A 3 -16.42 14.74 8.01
N PRO A 4 -16.65 13.68 8.80
CA PRO A 4 -15.73 13.29 9.86
C PRO A 4 -14.32 13.03 9.29
N PRO A 5 -13.27 13.29 10.08
CA PRO A 5 -11.90 13.05 9.63
C PRO A 5 -11.69 11.57 9.32
N HIS A 6 -10.95 11.30 8.24
CA HIS A 6 -10.57 9.94 7.87
C HIS A 6 -9.49 9.42 8.83
N LEU A 7 -9.78 8.35 9.56
CA LEU A 7 -8.86 7.74 10.54
C LEU A 7 -8.19 6.49 9.98
N GLU A 8 -6.86 6.50 9.92
CA GLU A 8 -6.02 5.31 9.67
C GLU A 8 -5.34 4.85 10.96
N ILE A 9 -5.33 3.54 11.22
CA ILE A 9 -4.68 2.94 12.40
C ILE A 9 -3.64 1.91 11.94
N ALA A 10 -2.39 2.07 12.39
CA ALA A 10 -1.36 1.04 12.22
C ALA A 10 -1.61 -0.14 13.18
N ALA A 11 -1.66 -1.35 12.63
CA ALA A 11 -1.94 -2.59 13.34
C ALA A 11 -0.82 -3.60 13.09
N PHE A 12 -0.38 -4.30 14.14
CA PHE A 12 0.80 -5.17 14.10
C PHE A 12 0.47 -6.66 14.29
N THR A 13 -0.81 -6.97 14.50
CA THR A 13 -1.35 -8.34 14.60
C THR A 13 -2.77 -8.38 14.02
N PRO A 14 -3.27 -9.55 13.58
CA PRO A 14 -4.67 -9.69 13.14
C PRO A 14 -5.67 -9.21 14.18
N SER A 15 -5.45 -9.51 15.47
CA SER A 15 -6.33 -9.07 16.55
C SER A 15 -6.37 -7.55 16.69
N SER A 16 -5.22 -6.86 16.58
CA SER A 16 -5.19 -5.39 16.62
C SER A 16 -5.87 -4.75 15.41
N ALA A 17 -5.79 -5.39 14.24
CA ALA A 17 -6.46 -4.93 13.03
C ALA A 17 -7.99 -5.08 13.14
N LEU A 18 -8.48 -6.22 13.65
CA LEU A 18 -9.90 -6.43 13.92
C LEU A 18 -10.44 -5.42 14.93
N LEU A 19 -9.71 -5.19 16.02
CA LEU A 19 -10.09 -4.19 17.01
C LEU A 19 -10.19 -2.79 16.39
N ALA A 20 -9.24 -2.40 15.53
CA ALA A 20 -9.29 -1.12 14.83
C ALA A 20 -10.50 -1.02 13.90
N ALA A 21 -10.81 -2.07 13.14
CA ALA A 21 -12.01 -2.12 12.28
C ALA A 21 -13.29 -1.97 13.11
N HIS A 22 -13.44 -2.77 14.16
CA HIS A 22 -14.61 -2.77 15.05
C HIS A 22 -14.80 -1.44 15.79
N ALA A 23 -13.71 -0.71 16.04
CA ALA A 23 -13.74 0.62 16.62
C ALA A 23 -14.11 1.73 15.61
N GLY A 24 -14.32 1.40 14.33
CA GLY A 24 -14.70 2.35 13.29
C GLY A 24 -13.52 3.02 12.58
N ALA A 25 -12.33 2.41 12.57
CA ALA A 25 -11.25 2.89 11.71
C ALA A 25 -11.67 2.82 10.23
N HIS A 26 -11.36 3.87 9.47
CA HIS A 26 -11.66 3.91 8.05
C HIS A 26 -10.61 3.12 7.25
N ARG A 27 -9.39 3.05 7.77
CA ARG A 27 -8.27 2.35 7.16
C ARG A 27 -7.35 1.73 8.21
N ILE A 28 -6.77 0.60 7.86
CA ILE A 28 -5.77 -0.11 8.65
C ILE A 28 -4.49 -0.15 7.85
N GLU A 29 -3.38 0.26 8.44
CA GLU A 29 -2.04 -0.07 7.94
C GLU A 29 -1.58 -1.36 8.64
N LEU A 30 -1.55 -2.46 7.90
CA LEU A 30 -1.15 -3.77 8.43
C LEU A 30 0.37 -3.94 8.32
N CYS A 31 1.00 -4.09 9.48
CA CYS A 31 2.43 -4.25 9.66
C CYS A 31 2.74 -5.55 10.42
N LYS A 32 3.99 -6.00 10.36
CA LYS A 32 4.61 -6.93 11.31
C LYS A 32 5.66 -6.18 12.14
N ASP A 33 5.94 -6.69 13.33
CA ASP A 33 7.05 -6.24 14.19
C ASP A 33 7.04 -4.74 14.52
N LYS A 34 6.31 -4.39 15.58
CA LYS A 34 6.26 -3.02 16.11
C LYS A 34 7.62 -2.52 16.60
N SER A 35 8.50 -3.42 17.05
CA SER A 35 9.82 -3.02 17.57
C SER A 35 10.77 -2.56 16.47
N ALA A 36 10.51 -3.00 15.24
CA ALA A 36 11.28 -2.70 14.06
C ALA A 36 10.66 -1.60 13.18
N ASP A 37 9.76 -0.79 13.75
CA ASP A 37 9.04 0.31 13.07
C ASP A 37 8.21 -0.17 11.85
N GLY A 38 7.70 -1.41 11.90
CA GLY A 38 6.86 -1.99 10.86
C GLY A 38 7.63 -2.64 9.71
N LEU A 39 7.37 -3.93 9.51
CA LEU A 39 7.85 -4.76 8.42
C LEU A 39 6.68 -5.34 7.62
N THR A 40 6.97 -5.93 6.46
CA THR A 40 5.95 -6.65 5.69
C THR A 40 5.27 -7.73 6.53
N PRO A 41 3.93 -7.76 6.63
CA PRO A 41 3.22 -8.80 7.36
C PRO A 41 3.29 -10.16 6.67
N GLU A 42 2.90 -11.21 7.37
CA GLU A 42 2.82 -12.54 6.79
C GLU A 42 1.57 -12.67 5.90
N LEU A 43 1.76 -13.19 4.67
CA LEU A 43 0.69 -13.34 3.68
C LEU A 43 -0.52 -14.12 4.23
N ASN A 44 -0.26 -15.23 4.94
CA ASN A 44 -1.33 -16.03 5.56
C ASN A 44 -2.07 -15.26 6.68
N GLY A 45 -1.36 -14.40 7.41
CA GLY A 45 -1.98 -13.52 8.40
C GLY A 45 -2.95 -12.54 7.77
N PHE A 46 -2.58 -11.95 6.63
CA PHE A 46 -3.46 -11.07 5.85
C PHE A 46 -4.69 -11.82 5.30
N ILE A 47 -4.52 -13.02 4.72
CA ILE A 47 -5.64 -13.82 4.20
C ILE A 47 -6.66 -14.12 5.30
N LYS A 48 -6.19 -14.57 6.48
CA LYS A 48 -7.05 -14.86 7.63
C LYS A 48 -7.77 -13.61 8.15
N LEU A 49 -7.07 -12.48 8.21
CA LEU A 49 -7.67 -11.21 8.61
C LEU A 49 -8.80 -10.80 7.65
N LYS A 50 -8.57 -10.91 6.34
CA LYS A 50 -9.57 -10.57 5.32
C LYS A 50 -10.80 -11.48 5.41
N ASP A 51 -10.60 -12.79 5.56
CA ASP A 51 -11.69 -13.75 5.77
C ASP A 51 -12.50 -13.44 7.04
N GLN A 52 -11.83 -13.09 8.14
CA GLN A 52 -12.51 -12.71 9.38
C GLN A 52 -13.31 -11.42 9.23
N LEU A 53 -12.75 -10.37 8.61
CA LEU A 53 -13.47 -9.11 8.36
C LEU A 53 -14.71 -9.34 7.48
N GLN A 54 -14.63 -10.20 6.47
CA GLN A 54 -15.78 -10.57 5.65
C GLN A 54 -16.87 -11.30 6.44
N LYS A 55 -16.48 -12.19 7.37
CA LYS A 55 -17.43 -12.85 8.29
C LYS A 55 -18.10 -11.87 9.25
N ASP A 56 -17.38 -10.83 9.65
CA ASP A 56 -17.87 -9.76 10.53
C ASP A 56 -18.73 -8.72 9.77
N GLY A 57 -18.96 -8.90 8.47
CA GLY A 57 -19.83 -8.05 7.66
C GLY A 57 -19.13 -6.86 6.99
N TYR A 58 -17.79 -6.78 7.05
CA TYR A 58 -17.04 -5.78 6.30
C TYR A 58 -16.96 -6.15 4.82
N VAL A 59 -17.13 -5.15 3.97
CA VAL A 59 -17.00 -5.27 2.52
C VAL A 59 -15.66 -4.69 2.05
N SER A 60 -15.03 -5.39 1.11
CA SER A 60 -13.91 -4.84 0.34
C SER A 60 -14.38 -3.62 -0.48
N SER A 61 -13.48 -2.73 -0.90
CA SER A 61 -13.86 -1.56 -1.70
C SER A 61 -14.62 -1.99 -2.99
N PRO A 62 -15.46 -1.15 -3.63
CA PRO A 62 -16.42 -1.53 -4.70
C PRO A 62 -15.85 -2.05 -6.05
N GLY A 63 -14.70 -2.71 -6.08
CA GLY A 63 -14.06 -3.26 -7.29
C GLY A 63 -14.02 -4.79 -7.39
N ASP A 64 -14.65 -5.52 -6.47
CA ASP A 64 -14.66 -6.99 -6.45
C ASP A 64 -16.12 -7.50 -6.45
N GLN A 65 -16.72 -7.57 -7.64
CA GLN A 65 -17.99 -8.28 -7.83
C GLN A 65 -17.69 -9.75 -8.12
N SER A 66 -17.38 -10.52 -7.08
CA SER A 66 -17.68 -11.96 -7.12
C SER A 66 -19.17 -12.15 -6.84
N PRO A 67 -19.92 -12.87 -7.70
CA PRO A 67 -21.33 -13.09 -7.48
C PRO A 67 -21.49 -14.07 -6.31
N ASN A 68 -22.48 -13.77 -5.46
CA ASN A 68 -23.10 -14.63 -4.46
C ASN A 68 -22.65 -14.42 -3.00
N LYS A 69 -23.41 -13.61 -2.25
CA LYS A 69 -23.74 -13.96 -0.86
C LYS A 69 -25.02 -13.27 -0.36
N GLN A 70 -25.89 -14.12 0.17
CA GLN A 70 -27.19 -13.86 0.75
C GLN A 70 -27.06 -12.98 2.01
N THR A 71 -27.92 -11.97 2.11
CA THR A 71 -27.98 -11.01 3.20
C THR A 71 -28.57 -11.63 4.46
N HIS A 72 -27.82 -11.64 5.57
CA HIS A 72 -28.36 -11.81 6.91
C HIS A 72 -28.41 -10.46 7.62
N GLU A 73 -29.56 -10.14 8.20
CA GLU A 73 -29.87 -8.89 8.91
C GLU A 73 -29.05 -8.77 10.20
N VAL A 74 -28.42 -7.61 10.42
CA VAL A 74 -27.68 -7.26 11.63
C VAL A 74 -28.43 -6.17 12.40
N ASN A 75 -28.68 -6.43 13.69
CA ASN A 75 -29.33 -5.50 14.63
C ASN A 75 -28.47 -4.26 14.92
N GLN A 76 -29.15 -3.12 15.03
CA GLN A 76 -28.60 -1.77 15.17
C GLN A 76 -27.98 -1.49 16.54
N SER A 77 -26.70 -1.10 16.56
CA SER A 77 -26.17 0.00 17.38
C SER A 77 -24.73 0.30 16.98
N THR A 78 -24.46 1.56 16.62
CA THR A 78 -23.28 2.14 15.94
C THR A 78 -23.41 2.02 14.42
N GLU A 79 -23.49 3.17 13.73
CA GLU A 79 -23.41 3.25 12.27
C GLU A 79 -21.98 2.89 11.82
N ALA A 80 -21.62 1.62 11.96
CA ALA A 80 -20.33 1.10 11.56
C ALA A 80 -20.26 1.21 10.04
N ASN A 81 -19.30 2.00 9.55
CA ASN A 81 -18.95 2.00 8.15
C ASN A 81 -18.49 0.58 7.77
N PRO A 82 -19.25 -0.17 6.95
CA PRO A 82 -18.88 -1.54 6.61
C PRO A 82 -17.66 -1.59 5.70
N LEU A 83 -17.13 -0.44 5.26
CA LEU A 83 -15.92 -0.32 4.46
C LEU A 83 -14.72 -0.04 5.38
N VAL A 84 -13.88 -1.05 5.57
CA VAL A 84 -12.53 -0.88 6.12
C VAL A 84 -11.50 -1.19 5.03
N GLN A 85 -10.61 -0.23 4.77
CA GLN A 85 -9.53 -0.40 3.82
C GLN A 85 -8.29 -0.96 4.50
N ILE A 86 -7.58 -1.89 3.86
CA ILE A 86 -6.29 -2.38 4.36
C ILE A 86 -5.18 -1.92 3.41
N ASN A 87 -4.27 -1.13 3.96
CA ASN A 87 -2.97 -0.83 3.38
C ASN A 87 -1.93 -1.80 3.99
N ILE A 88 -1.06 -2.36 3.16
CA ILE A 88 -0.11 -3.39 3.57
C ILE A 88 1.29 -2.79 3.54
N MET A 89 2.01 -2.85 4.66
CA MET A 89 3.42 -2.46 4.71
C MET A 89 4.24 -3.37 3.79
N ILE A 90 5.09 -2.79 2.94
CA ILE A 90 6.06 -3.47 2.10
C ILE A 90 7.44 -2.94 2.51
N ARG A 91 8.03 -3.62 3.48
CA ARG A 91 9.32 -3.27 4.07
C ARG A 91 10.08 -4.55 4.50
N PRO A 92 11.19 -4.91 3.81
CA PRO A 92 11.94 -6.14 4.08
C PRO A 92 12.67 -6.12 5.43
N SER A 93 12.82 -7.28 6.08
CA SER A 93 13.39 -7.37 7.43
C SER A 93 14.85 -6.92 7.56
N SER A 94 15.63 -6.94 6.48
CA SER A 94 17.03 -6.49 6.51
C SER A 94 17.17 -4.96 6.56
N ASN A 95 16.11 -4.20 6.28
CA ASN A 95 16.10 -2.73 6.36
C ASN A 95 15.44 -2.19 7.63
N ALA A 96 15.14 -3.09 8.58
CA ALA A 96 14.44 -2.81 9.82
C ALA A 96 15.11 -1.70 10.67
N SER A 97 16.40 -1.42 10.47
CA SER A 97 17.18 -0.41 11.20
C SER A 97 17.95 0.60 10.32
N THR A 98 17.73 0.62 9.00
CA THR A 98 18.57 1.37 8.06
C THR A 98 17.92 2.67 7.57
N ASP A 99 18.70 3.51 6.88
CA ASP A 99 18.31 4.75 6.21
C ASP A 99 17.33 4.55 5.03
N PHE A 100 16.54 3.46 5.03
CA PHE A 100 15.62 3.07 3.95
C PHE A 100 16.28 2.89 2.57
N THR A 101 17.61 2.76 2.54
CA THR A 101 18.35 2.30 1.36
C THR A 101 18.22 0.79 1.24
N VAL A 102 17.57 0.33 0.18
CA VAL A 102 17.26 -1.09 -0.03
C VAL A 102 18.28 -1.72 -0.98
N PRO A 103 18.92 -2.86 -0.64
CA PRO A 103 19.76 -3.60 -1.58
C PRO A 103 18.95 -4.18 -2.75
N LYS A 104 19.59 -4.44 -3.90
CA LYS A 104 18.91 -5.00 -5.09
C LYS A 104 18.18 -6.32 -4.82
N SER A 105 18.77 -7.21 -4.01
CA SER A 105 18.16 -8.48 -3.62
C SER A 105 16.86 -8.29 -2.84
N GLU A 106 16.82 -7.31 -1.94
CA GLU A 106 15.66 -7.01 -1.11
C GLU A 106 14.58 -6.24 -1.87
N TYR A 107 15.00 -5.43 -2.85
CA TYR A 107 14.06 -4.80 -3.77
C TYR A 107 13.27 -5.85 -4.57
N ALA A 108 13.92 -6.94 -5.01
CA ALA A 108 13.24 -8.05 -5.66
C ALA A 108 12.20 -8.72 -4.74
N VAL A 109 12.51 -8.84 -3.44
CA VAL A 109 11.56 -9.34 -2.43
C VAL A 109 10.35 -8.41 -2.30
N MET A 110 10.55 -7.09 -2.26
CA MET A 110 9.45 -6.11 -2.20
C MET A 110 8.49 -6.25 -3.39
N ARG A 111 9.03 -6.40 -4.61
CA ARG A 111 8.23 -6.62 -5.83
C ARG A 111 7.40 -7.90 -5.77
N GLU A 112 8.01 -9.00 -5.32
CA GLU A 112 7.30 -10.28 -5.18
C GLU A 112 6.22 -10.20 -4.10
N GLN A 113 6.48 -9.55 -2.96
CA GLN A 113 5.50 -9.35 -1.91
C GLN A 113 4.28 -8.56 -2.39
N ILE A 114 4.48 -7.44 -3.10
CA ILE A 114 3.37 -6.69 -3.72
C ILE A 114 2.55 -7.62 -4.63
N SER A 115 3.22 -8.40 -5.47
CA SER A 115 2.54 -9.34 -6.39
C SER A 115 1.75 -10.42 -5.65
N GLN A 116 2.30 -10.99 -4.57
CA GLN A 116 1.63 -11.97 -3.72
C GLN A 116 0.38 -11.39 -3.05
N PHE A 117 0.50 -10.22 -2.42
CA PHE A 117 -0.63 -9.57 -1.78
C PHE A 117 -1.70 -9.14 -2.79
N LYS A 118 -1.33 -8.66 -3.98
CA LYS A 118 -2.27 -8.38 -5.07
C LYS A 118 -3.09 -9.62 -5.45
N ARG A 119 -2.44 -10.79 -5.58
CA ARG A 119 -3.10 -12.08 -5.93
C ARG A 119 -4.19 -12.49 -4.94
N VAL A 120 -4.04 -12.13 -3.67
CA VAL A 120 -5.02 -12.44 -2.61
C VAL A 120 -5.95 -11.25 -2.29
N GLY A 121 -5.93 -10.23 -3.16
CA GLY A 121 -6.83 -9.08 -3.11
C GLY A 121 -6.44 -8.02 -2.09
N GLY A 122 -5.14 -7.76 -1.93
CA GLY A 122 -4.60 -6.55 -1.31
C GLY A 122 -4.90 -5.32 -2.16
N GLU A 123 -5.37 -4.25 -1.52
CA GLU A 123 -5.91 -3.06 -2.19
C GLU A 123 -5.04 -1.79 -2.01
N GLY A 124 -4.11 -1.82 -1.07
CA GLY A 124 -3.23 -0.70 -0.77
C GLY A 124 -1.87 -1.17 -0.26
N PHE A 125 -0.83 -0.41 -0.59
CA PHE A 125 0.56 -0.72 -0.29
C PHE A 125 1.27 0.48 0.28
N VAL A 126 2.11 0.25 1.28
CA VAL A 126 2.91 1.30 1.94
C VAL A 126 4.38 0.95 1.79
N PHE A 127 5.16 1.85 1.20
CA PHE A 127 6.61 1.67 1.03
C PHE A 127 7.29 3.01 0.79
N GLY A 128 8.59 3.08 1.03
CA GLY A 128 9.42 4.19 0.60
C GLY A 128 10.88 3.74 0.53
N ILE A 129 11.51 3.96 -0.61
CA ILE A 129 12.92 3.60 -0.83
C ILE A 129 13.70 4.90 -0.99
N LEU A 130 14.81 4.99 -0.28
CA LEU A 130 15.76 6.08 -0.44
C LEU A 130 17.02 5.58 -1.16
N THR A 131 17.68 6.51 -1.83
CA THR A 131 19.02 6.34 -2.39
C THR A 131 19.95 7.38 -1.78
N ARG A 132 21.26 7.11 -1.83
CA ARG A 132 22.27 8.07 -1.40
C ARG A 132 22.84 8.76 -2.62
N ASP A 133 22.73 10.09 -2.65
CA ASP A 133 23.34 10.90 -3.69
C ASP A 133 24.87 10.71 -3.65
N ALA A 134 25.46 10.39 -4.79
CA ALA A 134 26.87 10.00 -4.87
C ALA A 134 27.83 11.17 -4.60
N GLN A 135 27.40 12.41 -4.82
CA GLN A 135 28.26 13.60 -4.69
C GLN A 135 28.17 14.19 -3.29
N THR A 136 26.95 14.32 -2.77
CA THR A 136 26.64 15.00 -1.50
C THR A 136 26.51 14.03 -0.34
N GLY A 137 26.30 12.73 -0.60
CA GLY A 137 26.03 11.73 0.42
C GLY A 137 24.65 11.87 1.07
N LYS A 138 23.80 12.79 0.62
CA LYS A 138 22.45 13.01 1.16
C LYS A 138 21.49 11.90 0.73
N LEU A 139 20.48 11.66 1.54
CA LEU A 139 19.40 10.73 1.18
C LEU A 139 18.40 11.45 0.28
N ARG A 140 17.98 10.77 -0.78
CA ARG A 140 16.96 11.21 -1.75
C ARG A 140 15.96 10.09 -1.97
N VAL A 141 14.76 10.42 -2.42
CA VAL A 141 13.78 9.44 -2.87
C VAL A 141 14.37 8.68 -4.05
N ASP A 142 14.30 7.34 -3.99
CA ASP A 142 14.67 6.52 -5.13
C ASP A 142 13.54 6.53 -6.16
N GLU A 143 13.58 7.51 -7.07
CA GLU A 143 12.53 7.76 -8.06
C GLU A 143 12.25 6.54 -8.95
N GLU A 144 13.31 5.89 -9.41
CA GLU A 144 13.22 4.74 -10.31
C GLU A 144 12.48 3.60 -9.64
N ARG A 145 12.96 3.15 -8.47
CA ARG A 145 12.39 1.99 -7.78
C ARG A 145 11.03 2.30 -7.17
N CYS A 146 10.82 3.49 -6.60
CA CYS A 146 9.50 3.87 -6.11
C CYS A 146 8.47 3.96 -7.26
N GLY A 147 8.86 4.56 -8.39
CA GLY A 147 8.01 4.65 -9.57
C GLY A 147 7.65 3.27 -10.14
N GLU A 148 8.60 2.34 -10.20
CA GLU A 148 8.34 0.94 -10.59
C GLU A 148 7.34 0.24 -9.67
N LEU A 149 7.50 0.35 -8.34
CA LEU A 149 6.56 -0.26 -7.40
C LEU A 149 5.16 0.34 -7.51
N VAL A 150 5.05 1.66 -7.73
CA VAL A 150 3.76 2.31 -8.00
C VAL A 150 3.13 1.75 -9.27
N ARG A 151 3.88 1.63 -10.38
CA ARG A 151 3.37 1.02 -11.63
C ARG A 151 2.92 -0.42 -11.41
N LEU A 152 3.69 -1.21 -10.65
CA LEU A 152 3.34 -2.58 -10.28
C LEU A 152 2.03 -2.65 -9.48
N CYS A 153 1.81 -1.72 -8.54
CA CYS A 153 0.57 -1.64 -7.77
C CYS A 153 -0.64 -1.27 -8.63
N ARG A 154 -0.43 -0.52 -9.71
CA ARG A 154 -1.51 -0.08 -10.61
C ARG A 154 -1.87 -1.08 -11.69
N SER A 155 -0.89 -1.81 -12.20
CA SER A 155 -1.10 -2.76 -13.30
C SER A 155 -2.22 -3.74 -12.94
N THR A 156 -3.20 -3.88 -13.83
CA THR A 156 -4.30 -4.86 -13.68
C THR A 156 -3.83 -6.27 -14.01
N THR A 157 -2.72 -6.39 -14.74
CA THR A 157 -2.02 -7.64 -15.01
C THR A 157 -1.26 -8.10 -13.77
N ILE A 158 -1.52 -9.32 -13.32
CA ILE A 158 -0.65 -10.00 -12.38
C ILE A 158 0.48 -10.56 -13.23
N ALA A 159 1.68 -9.97 -13.12
CA ALA A 159 2.84 -10.37 -13.89
C ALA A 159 3.04 -11.89 -13.78
N ALA A 160 2.71 -12.61 -14.85
CA ALA A 160 3.42 -13.83 -15.19
C ALA A 160 4.87 -13.42 -15.52
N GLY A 161 5.83 -14.30 -15.24
CA GLY A 161 7.25 -13.99 -15.18
C GLY A 161 7.82 -13.19 -16.36
N ASP A 162 8.88 -12.47 -16.03
CA ASP A 162 9.84 -11.77 -16.90
C ASP A 162 10.07 -12.49 -18.24
N ASP A 163 9.38 -12.05 -19.29
CA ASP A 163 9.84 -12.14 -20.66
C ASP A 163 9.53 -10.81 -21.36
N GLY A 164 10.56 -10.22 -21.95
CA GLY A 164 10.53 -8.87 -22.50
C GLY A 164 9.58 -8.80 -23.69
N GLY A 165 8.44 -8.14 -23.49
CA GLY A 165 7.51 -7.79 -24.55
C GLY A 165 7.10 -6.33 -24.42
N ASP A 166 7.73 -5.49 -25.24
CA ASP A 166 7.17 -4.21 -25.68
C ASP A 166 5.92 -4.54 -26.52
N ASP A 167 4.73 -4.31 -25.97
CA ASP A 167 3.51 -4.30 -26.78
C ASP A 167 2.57 -3.20 -26.28
N GLY A 168 2.46 -2.17 -27.11
CA GLY A 168 1.47 -1.12 -26.99
C GLY A 168 0.08 -1.70 -27.23
N GLY A 169 -0.63 -1.99 -26.14
CA GLY A 169 -2.04 -2.37 -26.16
C GLY A 169 -2.90 -1.38 -25.38
N ASP A 170 -3.90 -0.80 -26.05
CA ASP A 170 -4.90 0.10 -25.48
C ASP A 170 -5.60 -0.51 -24.23
N GLU A 171 -5.17 -0.09 -23.04
CA GLU A 171 -5.74 -0.51 -21.75
C GLU A 171 -7.14 0.10 -21.52
N LYS A 172 -8.18 -0.58 -22.00
CA LYS A 172 -9.57 -0.38 -21.54
C LYS A 172 -10.00 -1.44 -20.51
N SER A 173 -9.20 -1.65 -19.47
CA SER A 173 -9.67 -2.29 -18.24
C SER A 173 -9.72 -1.25 -17.11
N GLN A 174 -10.92 -0.72 -16.83
CA GLN A 174 -11.17 0.25 -15.77
C GLN A 174 -11.11 -0.41 -14.36
N GLY A 175 -10.03 -1.13 -14.07
CA GLY A 175 -9.69 -1.48 -12.69
C GLY A 175 -9.03 -0.29 -12.02
N MET A 176 -9.61 0.25 -10.94
CA MET A 176 -8.91 1.23 -10.12
C MET A 176 -7.61 0.58 -9.59
N GLY A 177 -6.46 1.10 -10.02
CA GLY A 177 -5.14 0.66 -9.52
C GLY A 177 -5.07 0.70 -7.99
N ARG A 178 -4.18 -0.10 -7.39
CA ARG A 178 -4.07 -0.18 -5.92
C ARG A 178 -3.49 1.10 -5.34
N ARG A 179 -3.94 1.47 -4.14
CA ARG A 179 -3.46 2.68 -3.42
C ARG A 179 -1.99 2.50 -3.04
N CYS A 180 -1.22 3.59 -3.07
CA CYS A 180 0.16 3.62 -2.59
C CYS A 180 0.33 4.75 -1.59
N THR A 181 1.09 4.50 -0.52
CA THR A 181 1.45 5.48 0.50
C THR A 181 2.96 5.49 0.69
N PHE A 182 3.59 6.67 0.68
CA PHE A 182 5.01 6.80 1.05
C PHE A 182 5.12 6.92 2.56
N HIS A 183 5.82 5.99 3.21
CA HIS A 183 5.95 5.98 4.68
C HIS A 183 7.00 6.96 5.21
N ARG A 184 7.33 6.81 6.49
CA ARG A 184 8.27 7.62 7.27
C ARG A 184 9.73 7.66 6.79
N ALA A 185 10.11 6.95 5.73
CA ALA A 185 11.38 7.22 5.04
C ALA A 185 11.56 8.70 4.72
N PHE A 186 10.48 9.43 4.46
CA PHE A 186 10.54 10.86 4.18
C PHE A 186 11.12 11.67 5.35
N ASP A 187 10.96 11.20 6.59
CA ASP A 187 11.55 11.82 7.79
C ASP A 187 13.09 11.85 7.76
N ARG A 188 13.72 11.05 6.88
CA ARG A 188 15.19 11.00 6.70
C ARG A 188 15.72 11.98 5.65
N ILE A 189 14.84 12.64 4.90
CA ILE A 189 15.22 13.68 3.94
C ILE A 189 15.61 14.94 4.69
N ALA A 190 16.70 15.58 4.27
CA ALA A 190 17.18 16.82 4.87
C ALA A 190 16.16 17.95 4.64
N VAL A 191 16.00 18.84 5.62
CA VAL A 191 14.98 19.90 5.58
C VAL A 191 15.13 20.80 4.35
N GLU A 192 16.37 21.09 3.95
CA GLU A 192 16.67 21.91 2.77
C GLU A 192 16.32 21.24 1.43
N ASP A 193 16.19 19.91 1.41
CA ASP A 193 15.81 19.15 0.22
C ASP A 193 14.32 18.74 0.24
N MET A 194 13.61 19.01 1.34
CA MET A 194 12.25 18.53 1.60
C MET A 194 11.26 18.88 0.48
N GLU A 195 11.25 20.12 -0.02
CA GLU A 195 10.29 20.53 -1.05
C GLU A 195 10.52 19.83 -2.39
N ALA A 196 11.78 19.67 -2.80
CA ALA A 196 12.14 19.00 -4.04
C ALA A 196 11.79 17.50 -3.99
N GLU A 197 12.10 16.84 -2.87
CA GLU A 197 11.79 15.43 -2.67
C GLU A 197 10.27 15.20 -2.47
N LEU A 198 9.55 16.17 -1.91
CA LEU A 198 8.09 16.11 -1.79
C LEU A 198 7.41 16.19 -3.17
N ASP A 199 7.93 16.99 -4.10
CA ASP A 199 7.40 17.06 -5.48
C ASP A 199 7.47 15.69 -6.16
N ILE A 200 8.59 14.99 -5.98
CA ILE A 200 8.78 13.61 -6.45
C ILE A 200 7.72 12.67 -5.84
N VAL A 201 7.56 12.67 -4.51
CA VAL A 201 6.57 11.81 -3.85
C VAL A 201 5.15 12.13 -4.34
N CYS A 202 4.80 13.41 -4.46
CA CYS A 202 3.50 13.83 -4.97
C CYS A 202 3.29 13.37 -6.42
N LEU A 203 4.33 13.45 -7.25
CA LEU A 203 4.26 13.03 -8.64
C LEU A 203 3.89 11.54 -8.76
N PHE A 204 4.57 10.69 -7.99
CA PHE A 204 4.40 9.24 -8.07
C PHE A 204 3.17 8.73 -7.32
N PHE A 205 2.95 9.21 -6.10
CA PHE A 205 1.92 8.66 -5.21
C PHE A 205 0.56 9.35 -5.36
N LEU A 206 0.52 10.61 -5.82
CA LEU A 206 -0.73 11.38 -5.97
C LEU A 206 -1.09 11.72 -7.42
N PHE A 207 -0.13 12.10 -8.27
CA PHE A 207 -0.41 12.58 -9.62
C PHE A 207 -0.55 11.47 -10.65
N LEU A 208 0.34 10.46 -10.62
CA LEU A 208 0.13 9.26 -11.42
C LEU A 208 -1.20 8.59 -11.04
N TRP A 209 -1.65 8.66 -9.76
CA TRP A 209 -3.01 8.25 -9.34
C TRP A 209 -4.15 8.90 -10.14
N ARG A 210 -4.02 10.16 -10.58
CA ARG A 210 -5.04 10.88 -11.37
C ARG A 210 -4.90 10.74 -12.89
N GLY A 211 -3.91 10.02 -13.41
CA GLY A 211 -3.73 9.84 -14.86
C GLY A 211 -3.33 11.12 -15.61
N ARG A 212 -2.65 12.06 -14.93
CA ARG A 212 -2.10 13.26 -15.58
C ARG A 212 -0.61 13.11 -15.84
N SER A 213 -0.21 13.15 -17.11
CA SER A 213 1.17 13.33 -17.53
C SER A 213 1.65 14.75 -17.18
N ARG A 214 2.96 14.92 -16.92
CA ARG A 214 3.60 16.24 -16.79
C ARG A 214 3.36 17.03 -18.07
N ASP A 215 2.43 17.97 -18.03
CA ASP A 215 2.34 19.05 -18.99
C ASP A 215 2.39 20.35 -18.17
N ARG A 216 3.62 20.72 -17.79
CA ARG A 216 4.12 22.06 -17.45
C ARG A 216 5.56 22.00 -16.97
#